data_AF-A0A6L3MJK8-F1
#
_entry.id   AF-A0A6L3MJK8-F1
#
_cell.length_a   1.000
_cell.length_b   1.000
_cell.length_c   1.000
_cell.angle_alpha   90.00
_cell.angle_beta   90.00
_cell.angle_gamma   90.00
#
_symmetry.space_group_name_H-M   'P 1'
#
loop_
_entity.id
_entity.type
_entity.pdbx_description
1 polymer ?
#
loop_
_entity_poly.entity_id
_entity_poly.type
_entity_poly.pdbx_seq_one_letter_code
_entity_poly.pdbx_strand_id
1 'polypeptide(L)'
;EGLLVSTHKQDQAQGEHLDAQPAKQQLEGNQNNAKALSEVAKNQQTDEIESVDQLKAFADEIEADIAKFNKAMLLLSSPAGIGLSTNEDIHLSADGQINQFAGDSINLSTQKNLVAHISGKASLFAAQNGIKQVAAKGKFEVQAQSDGMDL
;
A
#
# COMPACT_ATOMS: atom_id res chain seq x y z
N GLU A 1 -4.99 -17.19 -16.16
CA GLU A 1 -5.20 -17.97 -14.93
C GLU A 1 -4.56 -17.21 -13.77
N GLY A 2 -5.30 -16.99 -12.68
CA GLY A 2 -4.82 -16.31 -11.47
C GLY A 2 -4.63 -17.27 -10.29
N LEU A 3 -4.13 -16.77 -9.16
CA LEU A 3 -3.84 -17.52 -7.94
C LEU A 3 -4.37 -16.77 -6.71
N LEU A 4 -5.09 -17.47 -5.82
CA LEU A 4 -5.40 -17.00 -4.47
C LEU A 4 -4.79 -17.94 -3.45
N VAL A 5 -4.09 -17.34 -2.50
CA VAL A 5 -3.68 -17.99 -1.26
C VAL A 5 -4.49 -17.34 -0.15
N SER A 6 -5.43 -18.11 0.42
CA SER A 6 -6.37 -17.64 1.43
C SER A 6 -6.31 -18.53 2.68
N THR A 7 -6.41 -17.90 3.86
CA THR A 7 -6.61 -18.62 5.13
C THR A 7 -8.00 -18.37 5.73
N HIS A 8 -8.95 -17.88 4.92
CA HIS A 8 -10.35 -17.76 5.34
C HIS A 8 -10.96 -19.16 5.48
N LYS A 9 -11.63 -19.41 6.61
CA LYS A 9 -12.27 -20.70 6.87
C LYS A 9 -13.45 -20.89 5.92
N GLN A 10 -13.57 -22.07 5.35
CA GLN A 10 -14.79 -22.52 4.67
C GLN A 10 -15.37 -23.71 5.41
N ASP A 11 -16.50 -23.48 6.08
CA ASP A 11 -17.19 -24.53 6.84
C ASP A 11 -17.60 -25.66 5.90
N GLN A 12 -17.12 -26.87 6.21
CA GLN A 12 -17.39 -28.09 5.46
C GLN A 12 -17.05 -28.00 3.97
N ALA A 13 -16.15 -27.09 3.57
CA ALA A 13 -15.86 -26.78 2.16
C ALA A 13 -17.12 -26.44 1.33
N GLN A 14 -18.15 -25.87 1.96
CA GLN A 14 -19.39 -25.46 1.27
C GLN A 14 -19.24 -24.16 0.47
N GLY A 15 -18.17 -23.40 0.70
CA GLY A 15 -17.84 -22.22 -0.10
C GLY A 15 -17.10 -22.59 -1.38
N GLU A 16 -17.13 -21.69 -2.35
CA GLU A 16 -16.32 -21.82 -3.57
C GLU A 16 -14.84 -21.77 -3.18
N HIS A 17 -14.05 -22.78 -3.55
CA HIS A 17 -12.62 -22.88 -3.20
C HIS A 17 -11.79 -21.62 -3.59
N LEU A 18 -12.32 -20.85 -4.53
CA LEU A 18 -11.73 -19.65 -5.12
C LEU A 18 -12.50 -18.37 -4.76
N ASP A 19 -13.21 -18.35 -3.63
CA ASP A 19 -13.92 -17.17 -3.14
C ASP A 19 -12.94 -16.04 -2.78
N ALA A 20 -12.83 -15.06 -3.66
CA ALA A 20 -12.00 -13.88 -3.48
C ALA A 20 -12.77 -12.71 -2.83
N GLN A 21 -14.06 -12.86 -2.50
CA GLN A 21 -14.87 -11.78 -1.93
C GLN A 21 -14.29 -11.18 -0.65
N PRO A 22 -13.79 -11.95 0.34
CA PRO A 22 -13.18 -11.37 1.53
C PRO A 22 -11.96 -10.49 1.21
N ALA A 23 -11.13 -10.91 0.25
CA ALA A 23 -9.97 -10.15 -0.19
C ALA A 23 -10.37 -8.85 -0.89
N LYS A 24 -11.37 -8.93 -1.79
CA LYS A 24 -11.93 -7.78 -2.50
C LYS A 24 -12.49 -6.74 -1.52
N GLN A 25 -13.33 -7.15 -0.58
CA GLN A 25 -13.93 -6.26 0.42
C GLN A 25 -12.87 -5.55 1.28
N GLN A 26 -11.81 -6.26 1.66
CA GLN A 26 -10.70 -5.65 2.41
C GLN A 26 -9.97 -4.58 1.57
N LEU A 27 -9.74 -4.83 0.28
CA LEU A 27 -9.11 -3.87 -0.62
C LEU A 27 -10.01 -2.64 -0.86
N GLU A 28 -11.31 -2.83 -1.06
CA GLU A 28 -12.29 -1.75 -1.19
C GLU A 28 -12.36 -0.89 0.08
N GLY A 29 -12.37 -1.52 1.26
CA GLY A 29 -12.33 -0.80 2.54
C GLY A 29 -11.07 0.06 2.71
N ASN A 30 -9.90 -0.52 2.40
CA ASN A 30 -8.63 0.22 2.44
C ASN A 30 -8.59 1.34 1.39
N GLN A 31 -9.14 1.10 0.20
CA GLN A 31 -9.24 2.09 -0.88
C GLN A 31 -10.10 3.28 -0.46
N ASN A 32 -11.26 3.05 0.17
CA ASN A 32 -12.12 4.12 0.68
C ASN A 32 -11.40 4.98 1.73
N ASN A 33 -10.67 4.34 2.65
CA ASN A 33 -9.88 5.07 3.66
C ASN A 33 -8.76 5.90 3.01
N ALA A 34 -8.03 5.32 2.06
CA ALA A 34 -6.99 6.02 1.31
C ALA A 34 -7.55 7.20 0.52
N LYS A 35 -8.73 7.04 -0.10
CA LYS A 35 -9.42 8.10 -0.85
C LYS A 35 -9.79 9.27 0.04
N ALA A 36 -10.39 8.99 1.20
CA ALA A 36 -10.77 10.04 2.14
C ALA A 36 -9.55 10.86 2.60
N LEU A 37 -8.42 10.20 2.91
CA LEU A 37 -7.20 10.90 3.28
C LEU A 37 -6.61 11.69 2.09
N SER A 38 -6.67 11.14 0.88
CA SER A 38 -6.21 11.80 -0.34
C SER A 38 -7.05 13.04 -0.68
N GLU A 39 -8.36 13.03 -0.43
CA GLU A 39 -9.23 14.19 -0.58
C GLU A 39 -8.89 15.28 0.44
N VAL A 40 -8.58 14.92 1.69
CA VAL A 40 -8.07 15.87 2.69
C VAL A 40 -6.75 16.48 2.22
N ALA A 41 -5.83 15.66 1.69
CA ALA A 41 -4.56 16.10 1.14
C ALA A 41 -4.78 17.12 -0.01
N LYS A 42 -5.64 16.80 -0.97
CA LYS A 42 -6.04 17.70 -2.07
C LYS A 42 -6.62 19.02 -1.58
N ASN A 43 -7.52 18.97 -0.60
CA ASN A 43 -8.14 20.18 -0.02
C ASN A 43 -7.13 21.07 0.71
N GLN A 44 -6.03 20.49 1.19
CA GLN A 44 -4.89 21.21 1.78
C GLN A 44 -3.81 21.55 0.75
N GLN A 45 -4.13 21.49 -0.55
CA GLN A 45 -3.25 21.85 -1.66
C GLN A 45 -1.92 21.06 -1.70
N THR A 46 -1.92 19.84 -1.15
CA THR A 46 -0.81 18.89 -1.32
C THR A 46 -1.15 17.85 -2.38
N ASP A 47 -0.21 16.96 -2.65
CA ASP A 47 -0.37 15.92 -3.66
C ASP A 47 -1.37 14.86 -3.21
N GLU A 48 -2.26 14.49 -4.13
CA GLU A 48 -3.16 13.37 -3.95
C GLU A 48 -2.46 12.05 -4.32
N ILE A 49 -2.94 10.94 -3.74
CA ILE A 49 -2.52 9.61 -4.16
C ILE A 49 -3.34 9.25 -5.40
N GLU A 50 -2.83 9.62 -6.58
CA GLU A 50 -3.49 9.40 -7.87
C GLU A 50 -3.82 7.91 -8.13
N SER A 51 -3.07 7.00 -7.50
CA SER A 51 -3.25 5.55 -7.65
C SER A 51 -4.45 4.97 -6.89
N VAL A 52 -5.16 5.76 -6.08
CA VAL A 52 -6.32 5.27 -5.31
C VAL A 52 -7.46 4.80 -6.24
N ASP A 53 -7.64 5.46 -7.38
CA ASP A 53 -8.63 5.03 -8.38
C ASP A 53 -8.19 3.75 -9.12
N GLN A 54 -6.88 3.53 -9.29
CA GLN A 54 -6.36 2.28 -9.85
C GLN A 54 -6.49 1.12 -8.86
N LEU A 55 -6.38 1.37 -7.55
CA LEU A 55 -6.68 0.34 -6.55
C LEU A 55 -8.17 -0.05 -6.61
N LYS A 56 -9.06 0.92 -6.81
CA LYS A 56 -10.48 0.63 -7.02
C LYS A 56 -10.69 -0.22 -8.28
N ALA A 57 -10.10 0.19 -9.40
CA ALA A 57 -10.20 -0.57 -10.65
C ALA A 57 -9.65 -1.99 -10.49
N PHE A 58 -8.52 -2.15 -9.79
CA PHE A 58 -7.95 -3.46 -9.46
C PHE A 58 -8.91 -4.31 -8.61
N ALA A 59 -9.52 -3.74 -7.56
CA ALA A 59 -10.50 -4.46 -6.75
C ALA A 59 -11.77 -4.83 -7.55
N ASP A 60 -12.22 -3.95 -8.45
CA ASP A 60 -13.36 -4.21 -9.33
C ASP A 60 -13.07 -5.36 -10.32
N GLU A 61 -11.82 -5.51 -10.78
CA GLU A 61 -11.34 -6.63 -11.61
C GLU A 61 -11.23 -7.97 -10.86
N ILE A 62 -11.21 -7.95 -9.53
CA ILE A 62 -11.30 -9.17 -8.73
C ILE A 62 -12.74 -9.69 -8.85
N GLU A 63 -12.89 -10.72 -9.67
CA GLU A 63 -14.11 -11.51 -9.73
C GLU A 63 -14.31 -12.27 -8.42
N ALA A 64 -15.55 -12.62 -8.09
CA ALA A 64 -15.83 -13.44 -6.91
C ALA A 64 -15.16 -14.82 -6.97
N ASP A 65 -14.89 -15.30 -8.18
CA ASP A 65 -14.29 -16.60 -8.45
C ASP A 65 -13.02 -16.43 -9.31
N ILE A 66 -11.88 -16.94 -8.81
CA ILE A 66 -10.60 -16.88 -9.53
C ILE A 66 -10.55 -17.68 -10.81
N ALA A 67 -11.38 -18.71 -10.96
CA ALA A 67 -11.53 -19.39 -12.25
C ALA A 67 -12.03 -18.42 -13.33
N LYS A 68 -12.68 -17.32 -12.93
CA LYS A 68 -13.15 -16.24 -13.79
C LYS A 68 -12.20 -15.04 -13.83
N PHE A 69 -11.03 -15.10 -13.18
CA PHE A 69 -10.06 -14.01 -13.29
C PHE A 69 -9.70 -13.78 -14.76
N ASN A 70 -10.15 -12.64 -15.26
CA ASN A 70 -9.89 -12.19 -16.62
C ASN A 70 -8.40 -11.81 -16.83
N LYS A 71 -7.59 -11.80 -15.74
CA LYS A 71 -6.16 -11.50 -15.73
C LYS A 71 -5.38 -12.47 -14.83
N ALA A 72 -4.10 -12.69 -15.12
CA ALA A 72 -3.22 -13.51 -14.29
C ALA A 72 -2.78 -12.75 -13.03
N MET A 73 -3.66 -12.70 -12.02
CA MET A 73 -3.43 -11.99 -10.75
C MET A 73 -3.09 -12.94 -9.61
N LEU A 74 -2.25 -12.49 -8.68
CA LEU A 74 -2.01 -13.15 -7.40
C LEU A 74 -2.67 -12.35 -6.27
N LEU A 75 -3.53 -13.00 -5.47
CA LEU A 75 -4.08 -12.45 -4.24
C LEU A 75 -3.61 -13.27 -3.03
N LEU A 76 -3.18 -12.56 -1.99
CA LEU A 76 -2.88 -13.13 -0.66
C LEU A 76 -3.88 -12.54 0.33
N SER A 77 -4.65 -13.36 1.03
CA SER A 77 -5.66 -12.89 1.99
C SER A 77 -5.68 -13.74 3.25
N SER A 78 -5.65 -13.07 4.40
CA SER A 78 -5.77 -13.73 5.70
C SER A 78 -6.47 -12.81 6.69
N PRO A 79 -7.48 -13.29 7.44
CA PRO A 79 -8.14 -12.48 8.46
C PRO A 79 -7.28 -12.23 9.71
N ALA A 80 -6.23 -13.03 9.92
CA ALA A 80 -5.36 -12.92 11.11
C ALA A 80 -4.04 -12.18 10.83
N GLY A 81 -3.60 -12.14 9.57
CA GLY A 81 -2.41 -11.41 9.14
C GLY A 81 -1.58 -12.14 8.09
N ILE A 82 -0.63 -11.44 7.49
CA ILE A 82 0.32 -11.97 6.51
C ILE A 82 1.73 -11.66 7.03
N GLY A 83 2.59 -12.67 7.10
CA GLY A 83 3.98 -12.53 7.52
C GLY A 83 4.93 -12.87 6.37
N LEU A 84 5.97 -12.06 6.19
CA LEU A 84 7.09 -12.32 5.28
C LEU A 84 8.38 -12.36 6.11
N SER A 85 9.14 -13.45 6.04
CA SER A 85 10.37 -13.64 6.82
C SER A 85 11.38 -14.48 6.07
N THR A 86 12.65 -14.10 6.16
CA THR A 86 13.80 -14.80 5.57
C THR A 86 15.06 -14.41 6.33
N ASN A 87 16.11 -15.24 6.26
CA ASN A 87 17.43 -14.89 6.77
C ASN A 87 18.23 -14.00 5.80
N GLU A 88 17.76 -13.91 4.55
CA GLU A 88 18.39 -13.18 3.45
C GLU A 88 17.52 -11.97 3.05
N ASP A 89 17.47 -11.65 1.76
CA ASP A 89 16.81 -10.45 1.23
C ASP A 89 15.32 -10.67 0.89
N ILE A 90 14.52 -9.62 1.05
CA ILE A 90 13.18 -9.49 0.45
C ILE A 90 13.27 -8.45 -0.66
N HIS A 91 12.92 -8.83 -1.90
CA HIS A 91 12.83 -7.91 -3.03
C HIS A 91 11.37 -7.63 -3.39
N LEU A 92 11.00 -6.35 -3.48
CA LEU A 92 9.70 -5.89 -3.98
C LEU A 92 9.95 -5.03 -5.22
N SER A 93 9.44 -5.45 -6.38
CA SER A 93 9.66 -4.77 -7.66
C SER A 93 8.40 -4.84 -8.52
N ALA A 94 8.06 -3.74 -9.17
CA ALA A 94 6.96 -3.64 -10.11
C ALA A 94 7.31 -2.60 -11.21
N ASP A 95 6.99 -2.91 -12.47
CA ASP A 95 7.14 -1.96 -13.59
C ASP A 95 6.12 -0.82 -13.52
N GLY A 96 4.97 -1.09 -12.88
CA GLY A 96 3.95 -0.10 -12.60
C GLY A 96 4.20 0.58 -11.26
N GLN A 97 3.43 0.21 -10.24
CA GLN A 97 3.41 0.91 -8.95
C GLN A 97 3.37 -0.06 -7.79
N ILE A 98 3.88 0.40 -6.64
CA ILE A 98 3.74 -0.27 -5.35
C ILE A 98 2.88 0.64 -4.46
N ASN A 99 1.72 0.15 -4.06
CA ASN A 99 0.85 0.84 -3.12
C ASN A 99 0.88 0.13 -1.76
N GLN A 100 1.02 0.90 -0.68
CA GLN A 100 1.02 0.41 0.70
C GLN A 100 -0.02 1.17 1.51
N PHE A 101 -1.01 0.47 2.05
CA PHE A 101 -2.08 1.05 2.83
C PHE A 101 -2.28 0.27 4.13
N ALA A 102 -2.56 0.98 5.21
CA ALA A 102 -2.94 0.42 6.49
C ALA A 102 -4.07 1.28 7.09
N GLY A 103 -5.05 0.64 7.73
CA GLY A 103 -6.13 1.35 8.43
C GLY A 103 -5.67 2.01 9.75
N ASP A 104 -4.52 1.60 10.27
CA ASP A 104 -3.91 2.17 11.48
C ASP A 104 -2.55 2.81 11.16
N SER A 105 -1.47 2.01 11.20
CA SER A 105 -0.09 2.54 11.12
C SER A 105 0.76 1.75 10.13
N ILE A 106 1.65 2.46 9.41
CA ILE A 106 2.78 1.85 8.69
C ILE A 106 4.06 2.14 9.49
N ASN A 107 4.76 1.07 9.88
CA ASN A 107 6.01 1.16 10.64
C ASN A 107 7.18 0.67 9.79
N LEU A 108 8.21 1.50 9.62
CA LEU A 108 9.43 1.17 8.89
C LEU A 108 10.63 1.27 9.83
N SER A 109 11.46 0.22 9.89
CA SER A 109 12.66 0.20 10.73
C SER A 109 13.79 -0.57 10.07
N THR A 110 15.04 -0.15 10.32
CA THR A 110 16.25 -0.76 9.78
C THR A 110 17.42 -0.49 10.73
N GLN A 111 18.37 -1.42 10.79
CA GLN A 111 19.54 -1.31 11.66
C GLN A 111 20.66 -0.44 11.07
N LYS A 112 20.65 -0.22 9.75
CA LYS A 112 21.71 0.52 9.06
C LYS A 112 21.16 1.78 8.41
N ASN A 113 20.60 1.65 7.22
CA ASN A 113 20.24 2.78 6.37
C ASN A 113 18.84 2.60 5.80
N LEU A 114 18.09 3.69 5.74
CA LEU A 114 16.91 3.84 4.89
C LEU A 114 17.29 4.84 3.78
N VAL A 115 17.29 4.37 2.53
CA VAL A 115 17.63 5.19 1.36
C VAL A 115 16.47 5.11 0.38
N ALA A 116 15.99 6.26 -0.09
CA ALA A 116 14.93 6.36 -1.09
C ALA A 116 15.42 7.21 -2.26
N HIS A 117 15.28 6.70 -3.48
CA HIS A 117 15.56 7.43 -4.72
C HIS A 117 14.24 7.65 -5.46
N ILE A 118 13.94 8.91 -5.78
CA ILE A 118 12.71 9.30 -6.47
C ILE A 118 13.09 10.15 -7.67
N SER A 119 12.72 9.74 -8.87
CA SER A 119 13.01 10.47 -10.12
C SER A 119 12.05 11.65 -10.35
N GLY A 120 10.81 11.51 -9.89
CA GLY A 120 9.76 12.53 -10.02
C GLY A 120 9.69 13.43 -8.80
N LYS A 121 8.85 13.06 -7.82
CA LYS A 121 8.51 13.90 -6.66
C LYS A 121 8.35 13.05 -5.40
N ALA A 122 8.93 13.51 -4.30
CA ALA A 122 8.64 13.00 -2.96
C ALA A 122 7.65 13.95 -2.26
N SER A 123 6.52 13.43 -1.76
CA SER A 123 5.49 14.20 -1.07
C SER A 123 5.12 13.52 0.24
N LEU A 124 5.05 14.26 1.34
CA LEU A 124 4.69 13.76 2.66
C LEU A 124 3.68 14.70 3.30
N PHE A 125 2.54 14.14 3.70
CA PHE A 125 1.43 14.89 4.27
C PHE A 125 0.96 14.25 5.58
N ALA A 126 0.72 15.09 6.59
CA ALA A 126 0.16 14.68 7.87
C ALA A 126 -1.06 15.54 8.21
N ALA A 127 -2.24 14.93 8.24
CA ALA A 127 -3.51 15.65 8.34
C ALA A 127 -3.81 16.22 9.75
N GLN A 128 -3.27 15.62 10.81
CA GLN A 128 -3.68 15.92 12.19
C GLN A 128 -2.49 16.21 13.12
N ASN A 129 -1.52 15.30 13.20
CA ASN A 129 -0.49 15.33 14.24
C ASN A 129 0.88 15.87 13.77
N GLY A 130 0.93 16.44 12.56
CA GLY A 130 2.15 17.01 11.97
C GLY A 130 3.23 15.98 11.61
N ILE A 131 4.39 16.48 11.21
CA ILE A 131 5.56 15.70 10.80
C ILE A 131 6.68 15.93 11.82
N LYS A 132 7.30 14.85 12.30
CA LYS A 132 8.47 14.89 13.19
C LYS A 132 9.67 14.23 12.53
N GLN A 133 10.72 15.01 12.27
CA GLN A 133 11.99 14.54 11.71
C GLN A 133 13.10 14.86 12.72
N VAL A 134 13.87 13.84 13.13
CA VAL A 134 14.90 13.99 14.18
C VAL A 134 16.14 13.18 13.82
N ALA A 135 17.30 13.82 13.81
CA ALA A 135 18.59 13.16 13.84
C ALA A 135 19.10 13.13 15.30
N ALA A 136 19.16 11.95 15.93
CA ALA A 136 19.64 11.83 17.31
C ALA A 136 21.14 12.14 17.45
N LYS A 137 21.92 11.81 16.42
CA LYS A 137 23.34 12.13 16.26
C LYS A 137 23.62 12.37 14.78
N GLY A 138 24.67 13.12 14.47
CA GLY A 138 25.04 13.46 13.09
C GLY A 138 24.29 14.69 12.55
N LYS A 139 24.55 15.02 11.28
CA LYS A 139 24.00 16.19 10.60
C LYS A 139 22.58 15.91 10.12
N PHE A 140 21.65 16.84 10.38
CA PHE A 140 20.39 16.92 9.65
C PHE A 140 20.60 17.86 8.46
N GLU A 141 20.37 17.36 7.25
CA GLU A 141 20.65 18.09 6.01
C GLU A 141 19.45 18.03 5.07
N VAL A 142 19.00 19.20 4.63
CA VAL A 142 17.96 19.38 3.62
C VAL A 142 18.53 20.35 2.58
N GLN A 143 18.43 20.01 1.31
CA GLN A 143 18.95 20.81 0.21
C GLN A 143 17.95 20.85 -0.94
N ALA A 144 17.72 22.04 -1.48
CA ALA A 144 17.17 22.23 -2.82
C ALA A 144 18.34 22.61 -3.74
N GLN A 145 18.84 21.66 -4.54
CA GLN A 145 20.13 21.81 -5.24
C GLN A 145 20.05 22.69 -6.48
N SER A 146 18.87 22.78 -7.10
CA SER A 146 18.63 23.51 -8.35
C SER A 146 17.41 24.43 -8.28
N ASP A 147 16.81 24.60 -7.10
CA ASP A 147 15.61 25.42 -6.90
C ASP A 147 15.55 25.95 -5.45
N GLY A 148 14.45 26.60 -5.08
CA GLY A 148 14.19 27.14 -3.76
C GLY A 148 13.67 26.11 -2.76
N MET A 149 13.63 26.54 -1.51
CA MET A 149 12.99 25.85 -0.41
C MET A 149 12.03 26.83 0.26
N ASP A 150 10.76 26.45 0.32
CA ASP A 150 9.75 27.17 1.10
C ASP A 150 9.69 26.54 2.50
N LEU A 151 9.77 27.37 3.55
CA LEU A 151 9.84 26.95 4.96
C LEU A 151 8.80 27.65 5.84
#